data_AF-A0A1M2ZYV4-F1
#
_entry.id   AF-A0A1M2ZYV4-F1
#
_cell.length_a   1.000
_cell.length_b   1.000
_cell.length_c   1.000
_cell.angle_alpha   90.00
_cell.angle_beta   90.00
_cell.angle_gamma   90.00
#
_symmetry.space_group_name_H-M   'P 1'
#
loop_
_entity.id
_entity.type
_entity.pdbx_description
1 polymer ?
#
loop_
_entity_poly.entity_id
_entity_poly.type
_entity_poly.pdbx_seq_one_letter_code
_entity_poly.pdbx_strand_id
1 'polypeptide(L)'
;MTIYQRSAAAPPLPSVAVTYTFATGAIAGLNNGWSATPPAGTNPLYVSVATASAAGGTDTIAAAEWASPVVQAQNGTNGSNGFNSKSLFIYQRAASAPALPSADATFTFSTQALTGLNNGWQATIPGGTNPLWVSTASALSTTDTDTITPGEWAAAAVLAQNGTNGTNGTNGRDAIVFYMDSTPTGMIAGDTWYKPSTKQWQRYDGSGWAPLLGAIASFDALNATYIVAGTIIASKFQLDNGVDLASIVPGQLNTAFTATQGADINLPVTLNAPNTSGPNGDGTQAIVTSPPVSINSDNDAIFVSGSVTVTAPTNRGQIMLQKSTNGGGWVNLIEVSPTTSQLVPNGTYNYSYEDVSHSAGSTLTFRLLAQQFAAQGTGDGSAGTNWTITGGSIRVRRFFSK
;
A
#
# COMPACT_ATOMS: atom_id res chain seq x y z
N MET A 1 102.16 8.52 -27.70
CA MET A 1 101.22 9.29 -28.53
C MET A 1 100.38 8.34 -29.37
N THR A 2 99.23 8.79 -29.86
CA THR A 2 98.23 7.93 -30.51
C THR A 2 97.73 8.58 -31.79
N ILE A 3 97.57 7.77 -32.84
CA ILE A 3 97.01 8.19 -34.13
C ILE A 3 95.84 7.29 -34.51
N TYR A 4 94.92 7.86 -35.27
CA TYR A 4 93.66 7.24 -35.64
C TYR A 4 93.42 7.31 -37.14
N GLN A 5 92.80 6.27 -37.69
CA GLN A 5 92.37 6.25 -39.08
C GLN A 5 91.10 5.41 -39.24
N ARG A 6 90.17 5.88 -40.09
CA ARG A 6 89.00 5.10 -40.52
C ARG A 6 89.34 4.35 -41.80
N SER A 7 89.30 3.03 -41.78
CA SER A 7 89.63 2.20 -42.95
C SER A 7 88.85 0.88 -42.94
N ALA A 8 88.51 0.36 -44.12
CA ALA A 8 87.82 -0.93 -44.26
C ALA A 8 88.72 -2.14 -43.93
N ALA A 9 90.05 -1.96 -44.02
CA ALA A 9 91.07 -2.94 -43.66
C ALA A 9 92.22 -2.25 -42.91
N ALA A 10 93.11 -3.02 -42.27
CA ALA A 10 94.25 -2.47 -41.55
C ALA A 10 95.07 -1.54 -42.46
N PRO A 11 95.11 -0.23 -42.18
CA PRO A 11 95.74 0.72 -43.08
C PRO A 11 97.27 0.69 -42.93
N PRO A 12 98.03 1.08 -43.97
CA PRO A 12 99.48 1.22 -43.84
C PRO A 12 99.84 2.30 -42.81
N LEU A 13 100.82 2.02 -41.96
CA LEU A 13 101.38 2.99 -41.00
C LEU A 13 102.02 4.19 -41.71
N PRO A 14 102.27 5.31 -41.00
CA PRO A 14 103.00 6.43 -41.58
C PRO A 14 104.35 5.99 -42.16
N SER A 15 104.64 6.36 -43.41
CA SER A 15 105.85 5.93 -44.12
C SER A 15 107.03 6.91 -44.02
N VAL A 16 106.80 8.06 -43.37
CA VAL A 16 107.81 9.10 -43.13
C VAL A 16 107.99 9.33 -41.64
N ALA A 17 109.13 9.88 -41.25
CA ALA A 17 109.32 10.32 -39.87
C ALA A 17 108.38 11.49 -39.57
N VAL A 18 107.76 11.48 -38.39
CA VAL A 18 106.86 12.55 -37.94
C VAL A 18 107.43 13.24 -36.70
N THR A 19 107.02 14.48 -36.44
CA THR A 19 107.50 15.25 -35.29
C THR A 19 106.42 15.31 -34.22
N TYR A 20 106.76 14.93 -32.99
CA TYR A 20 105.93 15.15 -31.81
C TYR A 20 106.45 16.34 -31.00
N THR A 21 105.57 17.27 -30.64
CA THR A 21 105.92 18.44 -29.83
C THR A 21 105.37 18.28 -28.42
N PHE A 22 106.25 18.13 -27.41
CA PHE A 22 105.84 17.85 -26.03
C PHE A 22 104.96 18.95 -25.41
N ALA A 23 105.25 20.22 -25.73
CA ALA A 23 104.53 21.36 -25.16
C ALA A 23 103.05 21.43 -25.57
N THR A 24 102.69 20.90 -26.75
CA THR A 24 101.33 21.00 -27.32
C THR A 24 100.65 19.66 -27.54
N GLY A 25 101.40 18.55 -27.46
CA GLY A 25 100.93 17.23 -27.86
C GLY A 25 100.67 17.08 -29.37
N ALA A 26 101.10 18.07 -30.18
CA ALA A 26 100.86 18.05 -31.62
C ALA A 26 101.77 17.05 -32.33
N ILE A 27 101.21 16.34 -33.32
CA ILE A 27 101.94 15.47 -34.23
C ILE A 27 101.91 16.12 -35.62
N ALA A 28 103.07 16.48 -36.15
CA ALA A 28 103.21 17.08 -37.47
C ALA A 28 103.84 16.08 -38.46
N GLY A 29 103.35 16.08 -39.71
CA GLY A 29 103.89 15.24 -40.78
C GLY A 29 103.21 13.88 -40.96
N LEU A 30 102.06 13.64 -40.31
CA LEU A 30 101.27 12.42 -40.54
C LEU A 30 100.88 12.30 -42.02
N ASN A 31 101.05 11.08 -42.57
CA ASN A 31 100.65 10.73 -43.93
C ASN A 31 99.78 9.46 -43.92
N ASN A 32 99.48 8.92 -45.09
CA ASN A 32 98.65 7.71 -45.26
C ASN A 32 97.25 7.80 -44.64
N GLY A 33 96.74 9.00 -44.38
CA GLY A 33 95.39 9.23 -43.84
C GLY A 33 95.26 9.13 -42.33
N TRP A 34 96.36 9.04 -41.59
CA TRP A 34 96.38 9.07 -40.13
C TRP A 34 96.14 10.48 -39.59
N SER A 35 95.40 10.57 -38.47
CA SER A 35 95.09 11.81 -37.76
C SER A 35 95.41 11.68 -36.27
N ALA A 36 95.77 12.79 -35.61
CA ALA A 36 95.95 12.84 -34.16
C ALA A 36 94.61 12.78 -33.39
N THR A 37 93.48 13.00 -34.06
CA THR A 37 92.14 12.87 -33.49
C THR A 37 91.30 11.86 -34.27
N PRO A 38 90.36 11.14 -33.63
CA PRO A 38 89.49 10.18 -34.31
C PRO A 38 88.68 10.84 -35.44
N PRO A 39 88.86 10.43 -36.70
CA PRO A 39 88.07 10.98 -37.80
C PRO A 39 86.62 10.45 -37.79
N ALA A 40 85.68 11.29 -38.22
CA ALA A 40 84.29 10.90 -38.44
C ALA A 40 84.17 9.88 -39.59
N GLY A 41 83.17 9.01 -39.54
CA GLY A 41 82.91 8.00 -40.57
C GLY A 41 82.37 6.68 -40.02
N THR A 42 82.05 5.76 -40.92
CA THR A 42 81.40 4.46 -40.61
C THR A 42 82.34 3.26 -40.69
N ASN A 43 83.50 3.38 -41.35
CA ASN A 43 84.52 2.33 -41.38
C ASN A 43 85.07 2.03 -39.97
N PRO A 44 85.65 0.84 -39.70
CA PRO A 44 86.37 0.59 -38.47
C PRO A 44 87.39 1.68 -38.15
N LEU A 45 87.43 2.11 -36.89
CA LEU A 45 88.43 3.02 -36.35
C LEU A 45 89.65 2.20 -35.96
N TYR A 46 90.72 2.35 -36.72
CA TYR A 46 92.04 1.82 -36.37
C TYR A 46 92.81 2.84 -35.52
N VAL A 47 93.61 2.30 -34.60
CA VAL A 47 94.52 3.05 -33.74
C VAL A 47 95.92 2.48 -33.85
N SER A 48 96.92 3.36 -33.83
CA SER A 48 98.34 3.00 -33.68
C SER A 48 98.99 3.94 -32.67
N VAL A 49 100.01 3.44 -31.99
CA VAL A 49 100.73 4.16 -30.94
C VAL A 49 102.23 4.09 -31.17
N ALA A 50 102.94 5.14 -30.78
CA ALA A 50 104.38 5.17 -30.65
C ALA A 50 104.75 5.96 -29.39
N THR A 51 105.92 5.69 -28.83
CA THR A 51 106.43 6.39 -27.65
C THR A 51 107.33 7.52 -28.12
N ALA A 52 107.11 8.73 -27.59
CA ALA A 52 107.99 9.87 -27.82
C ALA A 52 108.87 10.11 -26.59
N SER A 53 110.18 10.23 -26.78
CA SER A 53 111.17 10.46 -25.72
C SER A 53 112.38 11.24 -26.26
N ALA A 54 112.51 12.51 -25.85
CA ALA A 54 113.69 13.33 -26.16
C ALA A 54 114.05 14.24 -24.98
N ALA A 55 115.32 14.67 -24.92
CA ALA A 55 115.76 15.70 -23.96
C ALA A 55 115.33 17.12 -24.38
N GLY A 56 114.99 17.33 -25.65
CA GLY A 56 114.52 18.59 -26.21
C GLY A 56 112.99 18.71 -26.23
N GLY A 57 112.47 19.84 -26.72
CA GLY A 57 111.03 20.12 -26.78
C GLY A 57 110.24 19.33 -27.84
N THR A 58 110.93 18.59 -28.71
CA THR A 58 110.35 17.77 -29.79
C THR A 58 111.05 16.43 -29.88
N ASP A 59 110.32 15.43 -30.39
CA ASP A 59 110.86 14.13 -30.76
C ASP A 59 110.58 13.80 -32.24
N THR A 60 111.50 13.07 -32.88
CA THR A 60 111.35 12.59 -34.25
C THR A 60 111.04 11.11 -34.23
N ILE A 61 109.86 10.76 -34.73
CA ILE A 61 109.31 9.41 -34.63
C ILE A 61 109.41 8.77 -36.00
N ALA A 62 110.31 7.81 -36.14
CA ALA A 62 110.53 7.05 -37.35
C ALA A 62 109.32 6.16 -37.69
N ALA A 63 109.14 5.87 -38.98
CA ALA A 63 108.05 5.03 -39.49
C ALA A 63 107.97 3.65 -38.79
N ALA A 64 109.12 3.08 -38.42
CA ALA A 64 109.22 1.77 -37.78
C ALA A 64 108.89 1.76 -36.27
N GLU A 65 108.71 2.92 -35.62
CA GLU A 65 108.41 3.01 -34.19
C GLU A 65 106.91 2.87 -33.87
N TRP A 66 106.07 2.93 -34.90
CA TRP A 66 104.63 2.76 -34.75
C TRP A 66 104.27 1.28 -34.55
N ALA A 67 103.47 1.00 -33.52
CA ALA A 67 102.86 -0.30 -33.33
C ALA A 67 101.92 -0.64 -34.50
N SER A 68 101.77 -1.93 -34.79
CA SER A 68 100.81 -2.40 -35.80
C SER A 68 99.40 -1.86 -35.54
N PRO A 69 98.67 -1.38 -36.57
CA PRO A 69 97.32 -0.87 -36.41
C PRO A 69 96.38 -1.93 -35.83
N VAL A 70 95.60 -1.54 -34.82
CA VAL A 70 94.55 -2.38 -34.23
C VAL A 70 93.21 -1.68 -34.29
N VAL A 71 92.12 -2.44 -34.40
CA VAL A 71 90.76 -1.87 -34.37
C VAL A 71 90.43 -1.43 -32.96
N GLN A 72 90.16 -0.13 -32.78
CA GLN A 72 89.69 0.43 -31.51
C GLN A 72 88.17 0.39 -31.39
N ALA A 73 87.46 0.65 -32.48
CA ALA A 73 86.00 0.64 -32.52
C ALA A 73 85.47 0.29 -33.91
N GLN A 74 84.35 -0.41 -33.98
CA GLN A 74 83.62 -0.69 -35.22
C GLN A 74 82.12 -0.70 -34.94
N ASN A 75 81.32 -0.41 -35.96
CA ASN A 75 79.86 -0.46 -35.82
C ASN A 75 79.42 -1.91 -35.58
N GLY A 76 78.49 -2.10 -34.65
CA GLY A 76 77.84 -3.40 -34.44
C GLY A 76 76.90 -3.74 -35.61
N THR A 77 76.55 -5.02 -35.72
CA THR A 77 75.45 -5.45 -36.59
C THR A 77 74.12 -5.06 -35.93
N ASN A 78 73.10 -4.76 -36.74
CA ASN A 78 71.74 -4.63 -36.20
C ASN A 78 71.34 -5.92 -35.47
N GLY A 79 70.64 -5.77 -34.34
CA GLY A 79 70.00 -6.89 -33.66
C GLY A 79 68.86 -7.48 -34.51
N SER A 80 68.45 -8.70 -34.17
CA SER A 80 67.26 -9.32 -34.77
C SER A 80 65.99 -8.54 -34.41
N ASN A 81 64.99 -8.59 -35.29
CA ASN A 81 63.66 -8.05 -35.00
C ASN A 81 63.03 -8.79 -33.80
N GLY A 82 62.24 -8.07 -33.01
CA GLY A 82 61.39 -8.68 -31.98
C GLY A 82 60.21 -9.44 -32.59
N PHE A 83 59.55 -10.29 -31.79
CA PHE A 83 58.33 -10.97 -32.19
C PHE A 83 57.11 -10.06 -32.01
N ASN A 84 56.26 -10.01 -33.03
CA ASN A 84 54.86 -9.64 -32.89
C ASN A 84 54.11 -10.78 -32.20
N SER A 85 53.15 -10.46 -31.33
CA SER A 85 52.35 -11.47 -30.62
C SER A 85 50.87 -11.08 -30.51
N LYS A 86 49.96 -12.05 -30.68
CA LYS A 86 48.51 -11.85 -30.52
C LYS A 86 47.81 -13.16 -30.16
N SER A 87 46.93 -13.14 -29.16
CA SER A 87 45.96 -14.23 -28.94
C SER A 87 44.76 -14.08 -29.88
N LEU A 88 44.43 -15.15 -30.58
CA LEU A 88 43.33 -15.23 -31.54
C LEU A 88 42.16 -15.99 -30.94
N PHE A 89 40.95 -15.56 -31.28
CA PHE A 89 39.70 -16.21 -30.91
C PHE A 89 38.87 -16.41 -32.16
N ILE A 90 38.33 -17.62 -32.34
CA ILE A 90 37.39 -17.96 -33.40
C ILE A 90 36.12 -18.52 -32.79
N TYR A 91 34.99 -18.28 -33.46
CA TYR A 91 33.67 -18.58 -32.96
C TYR A 91 32.85 -19.37 -33.97
N GLN A 92 32.00 -20.27 -33.49
CA GLN A 92 31.03 -20.99 -34.32
C GLN A 92 29.77 -21.33 -33.52
N ARG A 93 28.61 -21.32 -34.17
CA ARG A 93 27.35 -21.81 -33.59
C ARG A 93 27.10 -23.24 -34.08
N ALA A 94 27.08 -24.21 -33.17
CA ALA A 94 26.89 -25.62 -33.52
C ALA A 94 26.18 -26.38 -32.38
N ALA A 95 25.36 -27.39 -32.74
CA ALA A 95 24.61 -28.19 -31.78
C ALA A 95 25.51 -29.12 -30.92
N SER A 96 26.69 -29.46 -31.42
CA SER A 96 27.73 -30.25 -30.76
C SER A 96 29.10 -29.61 -31.02
N ALA A 97 30.16 -30.11 -30.36
CA ALA A 97 31.52 -29.63 -30.56
C ALA A 97 31.89 -29.69 -32.05
N PRO A 98 32.15 -28.55 -32.72
CA PRO A 98 32.52 -28.55 -34.11
C PRO A 98 33.98 -28.97 -34.32
N ALA A 99 34.28 -29.51 -35.50
CA ALA A 99 35.65 -29.76 -35.91
C ALA A 99 36.41 -28.43 -36.05
N LEU A 100 37.62 -28.36 -35.50
CA LEU A 100 38.52 -27.21 -35.63
C LEU A 100 38.87 -26.95 -37.10
N PRO A 101 39.43 -25.76 -37.44
CA PRO A 101 39.91 -25.50 -38.78
C PRO A 101 40.90 -26.56 -39.25
N SER A 102 40.75 -27.01 -40.50
CA SER A 102 41.57 -28.08 -41.10
C SER A 102 42.55 -27.58 -42.18
N ALA A 103 42.54 -26.28 -42.44
CA ALA A 103 43.48 -25.60 -43.33
C ALA A 103 44.19 -24.48 -42.55
N ASP A 104 45.34 -24.05 -43.05
CA ASP A 104 46.09 -22.94 -42.47
C ASP A 104 45.27 -21.65 -42.54
N ALA A 105 45.25 -20.92 -41.43
CA ALA A 105 44.77 -19.55 -41.36
C ALA A 105 45.94 -18.57 -41.31
N THR A 106 45.76 -17.35 -41.80
CA THR A 106 46.80 -16.32 -41.77
C THR A 106 46.32 -15.13 -40.96
N PHE A 107 47.10 -14.76 -39.94
CA PHE A 107 46.91 -13.53 -39.20
C PHE A 107 47.89 -12.46 -39.69
N THR A 108 47.39 -11.24 -39.93
CA THR A 108 48.20 -10.08 -40.32
C THR A 108 48.19 -9.06 -39.20
N PHE A 109 49.36 -8.72 -38.65
CA PHE A 109 49.49 -7.86 -37.47
C PHE A 109 49.09 -6.41 -37.77
N SER A 110 49.55 -5.86 -38.90
CA SER A 110 49.27 -4.48 -39.31
C SER A 110 47.77 -4.17 -39.48
N THR A 111 46.98 -5.15 -39.95
CA THR A 111 45.54 -4.98 -40.20
C THR A 111 44.66 -5.63 -39.13
N GLN A 112 45.24 -6.45 -38.25
CA GLN A 112 44.52 -7.30 -37.29
C GLN A 112 43.51 -8.26 -37.96
N ALA A 113 43.75 -8.63 -39.22
CA ALA A 113 42.87 -9.51 -39.96
C ALA A 113 43.28 -10.98 -39.81
N LEU A 114 42.30 -11.84 -39.56
CA LEU A 114 42.44 -13.30 -39.60
C LEU A 114 41.68 -13.82 -40.82
N THR A 115 42.39 -14.50 -41.72
CA THR A 115 41.84 -15.03 -42.98
C THR A 115 42.15 -16.52 -43.12
N GLY A 116 41.47 -17.22 -44.04
CA GLY A 116 41.69 -18.65 -44.27
C GLY A 116 40.94 -19.59 -43.31
N LEU A 117 40.12 -19.06 -42.39
CA LEU A 117 39.25 -19.88 -41.56
C LEU A 117 38.29 -20.72 -42.40
N ASN A 118 38.15 -21.99 -42.06
CA ASN A 118 37.24 -22.93 -42.71
C ASN A 118 36.35 -23.65 -41.66
N ASN A 119 35.61 -24.67 -42.08
CA ASN A 119 34.71 -25.47 -41.22
C ASN A 119 33.63 -24.65 -40.50
N GLY A 120 33.32 -23.43 -40.98
CA GLY A 120 32.27 -22.56 -40.44
C GLY A 120 32.71 -21.69 -39.25
N TRP A 121 33.99 -21.70 -38.89
CA TRP A 121 34.56 -20.79 -37.90
C TRP A 121 34.68 -19.36 -38.43
N GLN A 122 34.45 -18.38 -37.55
CA GLN A 122 34.51 -16.96 -37.87
C GLN A 122 35.33 -16.21 -36.82
N ALA A 123 36.00 -15.11 -37.23
CA ALA A 123 36.74 -14.24 -36.31
C ALA A 123 35.81 -13.37 -35.43
N THR A 124 34.52 -13.29 -35.78
CA THR A 124 33.48 -12.57 -35.04
C THR A 124 32.39 -13.53 -34.57
N ILE A 125 31.65 -13.14 -33.54
CA ILE A 125 30.58 -13.98 -32.97
C ILE A 125 29.42 -14.07 -33.98
N PRO A 126 29.07 -15.28 -34.47
CA PRO A 126 27.93 -15.44 -35.36
C PRO A 126 26.60 -15.41 -34.61
N GLY A 127 25.58 -14.86 -35.26
CA GLY A 127 24.19 -14.93 -34.80
C GLY A 127 23.64 -16.37 -34.83
N GLY A 128 22.55 -16.61 -34.11
CA GLY A 128 21.87 -17.91 -34.06
C GLY A 128 21.58 -18.38 -32.64
N THR A 129 20.89 -19.52 -32.53
CA THR A 129 20.37 -20.06 -31.26
C THR A 129 21.10 -21.30 -30.75
N ASN A 130 21.89 -21.98 -31.59
CA ASN A 130 22.74 -23.10 -31.18
C ASN A 130 23.78 -22.63 -30.13
N PRO A 131 24.36 -23.55 -29.34
CA PRO A 131 25.52 -23.23 -28.50
C PRO A 131 26.61 -22.48 -29.27
N LEU A 132 27.17 -21.45 -28.64
CA LEU A 132 28.33 -20.70 -29.12
C LEU A 132 29.59 -21.41 -28.65
N TRP A 133 30.38 -21.88 -29.61
CA TRP A 133 31.68 -22.49 -29.40
C TRP A 133 32.79 -21.47 -29.67
N VAL A 134 33.90 -21.61 -28.94
CA VAL A 134 35.12 -20.82 -29.10
C VAL A 134 36.35 -21.74 -29.19
N SER A 135 37.33 -21.34 -29.99
CA SER A 135 38.69 -21.90 -29.98
C SER A 135 39.71 -20.76 -30.05
N THR A 136 40.93 -21.02 -29.56
CA THR A 136 42.00 -20.03 -29.46
C THR A 136 43.30 -20.55 -30.06
N ALA A 137 44.09 -19.65 -30.61
CA ALA A 137 45.47 -19.88 -31.04
C ALA A 137 46.34 -18.66 -30.70
N SER A 138 47.67 -18.80 -30.79
CA SER A 138 48.61 -17.69 -30.62
C SER A 138 49.30 -17.39 -31.94
N ALA A 139 49.26 -16.14 -32.39
CA ALA A 139 50.06 -15.68 -33.51
C ALA A 139 51.40 -15.12 -33.01
N LEU A 140 52.53 -15.60 -33.53
CA LEU A 140 53.90 -15.23 -33.15
C LEU A 140 54.83 -15.16 -34.36
N SER A 141 55.23 -13.96 -34.79
CA SER A 141 56.11 -13.80 -35.97
C SER A 141 57.03 -12.59 -35.85
N THR A 142 58.25 -12.68 -36.41
CA THR A 142 59.15 -11.53 -36.60
C THR A 142 58.85 -10.75 -37.88
N THR A 143 57.83 -11.16 -38.64
CA THR A 143 57.29 -10.47 -39.82
C THR A 143 55.85 -10.01 -39.55
N ASP A 144 55.23 -9.33 -40.52
CA ASP A 144 53.86 -8.79 -40.39
C ASP A 144 52.75 -9.85 -40.48
N THR A 145 53.09 -11.10 -40.79
CA THR A 145 52.12 -12.19 -40.89
C THR A 145 52.57 -13.40 -40.10
N ASP A 146 51.59 -14.14 -39.61
CA ASP A 146 51.78 -15.46 -39.03
C ASP A 146 50.80 -16.48 -39.62
N THR A 147 51.28 -17.70 -39.78
CA THR A 147 50.51 -18.84 -40.30
C THR A 147 50.09 -19.71 -39.14
N ILE A 148 48.79 -19.82 -38.93
CA ILE A 148 48.17 -20.62 -37.88
C ILE A 148 47.73 -21.94 -38.49
N THR A 149 48.51 -22.98 -38.25
CA THR A 149 48.26 -24.34 -38.72
C THR A 149 47.10 -25.00 -37.94
N PRO A 150 46.43 -26.02 -38.50
CA PRO A 150 45.34 -26.73 -37.83
C PRO A 150 45.65 -27.23 -36.41
N GLY A 151 46.90 -27.60 -36.14
CA GLY A 151 47.33 -28.15 -34.85
C GLY A 151 47.51 -27.11 -33.74
N GLU A 152 47.50 -25.81 -34.05
CA GLU A 152 47.72 -24.74 -33.07
C GLU A 152 46.43 -24.28 -32.38
N TRP A 153 45.28 -24.64 -32.95
CA TRP A 153 43.98 -24.35 -32.35
C TRP A 153 43.74 -25.21 -31.12
N ALA A 154 43.42 -24.57 -30.01
CA ALA A 154 42.96 -25.25 -28.80
C ALA A 154 41.64 -26.00 -29.06
N ALA A 155 41.36 -27.03 -28.26
CA ALA A 155 40.11 -27.75 -28.32
C ALA A 155 38.90 -26.80 -28.24
N ALA A 156 37.89 -27.03 -29.07
CA ALA A 156 36.67 -26.23 -29.07
C ALA A 156 35.93 -26.35 -27.73
N ALA A 157 35.57 -25.21 -27.14
CA ALA A 157 34.85 -25.14 -25.87
C ALA A 157 33.55 -24.35 -26.02
N VAL A 158 32.53 -24.68 -25.22
CA VAL A 158 31.28 -23.90 -25.17
C VAL A 158 31.54 -22.59 -24.44
N LEU A 159 31.35 -21.47 -25.13
CA LEU A 159 31.42 -20.13 -24.56
C LEU A 159 30.08 -19.71 -23.94
N ALA A 160 28.98 -20.01 -24.63
CA ALA A 160 27.63 -19.70 -24.15
C ALA A 160 26.59 -20.63 -24.79
N GLN A 161 25.51 -20.93 -24.07
CA GLN A 161 24.36 -21.64 -24.61
C GLN A 161 23.07 -21.10 -24.00
N ASN A 162 21.97 -21.20 -24.75
CA ASN A 162 20.67 -20.80 -24.23
C ASN A 162 20.28 -21.70 -23.05
N GLY A 163 19.73 -21.11 -22.00
CA GLY A 163 19.09 -21.86 -20.93
C GLY A 163 17.83 -22.56 -21.43
N THR A 164 17.41 -23.61 -20.72
CA THR A 164 16.06 -24.17 -20.91
C THR A 164 15.03 -23.14 -20.48
N ASN A 165 13.93 -22.99 -21.24
CA ASN A 165 12.80 -22.22 -20.76
C ASN A 165 12.35 -22.75 -19.39
N GLY A 166 11.95 -21.83 -18.51
CA GLY A 166 11.27 -22.22 -17.28
C GLY A 166 10.00 -23.00 -17.60
N THR A 167 9.59 -23.86 -16.67
CA THR A 167 8.28 -24.52 -16.77
C THR A 167 7.19 -23.46 -16.79
N ASN A 168 6.25 -23.56 -17.74
CA ASN A 168 5.05 -22.72 -17.71
C ASN A 168 4.35 -22.87 -16.35
N GLY A 169 3.82 -21.76 -15.82
CA GLY A 169 2.91 -21.83 -14.69
C GLY A 169 1.67 -22.64 -15.03
N THR A 170 1.00 -23.20 -14.02
CA THR A 170 -0.30 -23.84 -14.21
C THR A 170 -1.30 -22.83 -14.76
N ASN A 171 -2.03 -23.18 -15.83
CA ASN A 171 -3.13 -22.36 -16.33
C ASN A 171 -4.11 -22.07 -15.18
N GLY A 172 -4.51 -20.82 -15.01
CA GLY A 172 -5.65 -20.48 -14.16
C GLY A 172 -6.92 -21.08 -14.76
N ARG A 173 -7.74 -21.76 -13.96
CA ARG A 173 -9.08 -22.18 -14.37
C ARG A 173 -10.05 -21.07 -14.00
N ASP A 174 -10.88 -20.64 -14.94
CA ASP A 174 -11.99 -19.72 -14.64
C ASP A 174 -12.84 -20.33 -13.52
N ALA A 175 -13.25 -19.52 -12.54
CA ALA A 175 -14.06 -19.98 -11.43
C ALA A 175 -15.34 -20.62 -11.97
N ILE A 176 -15.49 -21.93 -11.78
CA ILE A 176 -16.71 -22.64 -12.19
C ILE A 176 -17.79 -22.27 -11.18
N VAL A 177 -18.93 -21.80 -11.68
CA VAL A 177 -20.15 -21.59 -10.88
C VAL A 177 -21.05 -22.80 -11.09
N PHE A 178 -21.17 -23.66 -10.08
CA PHE A 178 -22.15 -24.73 -10.08
C PHE A 178 -23.55 -24.17 -9.78
N TYR A 179 -24.54 -24.48 -10.61
CA TYR A 179 -25.94 -24.05 -10.45
C TYR A 179 -26.83 -25.29 -10.29
N MET A 180 -26.98 -25.79 -9.07
CA MET A 180 -27.71 -27.03 -8.77
C MET A 180 -28.03 -27.14 -7.28
N ASP A 181 -28.99 -27.99 -6.90
CA ASP A 181 -29.34 -28.21 -5.48
C ASP A 181 -28.50 -29.28 -4.78
N SER A 182 -28.00 -30.26 -5.54
CA SER A 182 -27.10 -31.30 -5.03
C SER A 182 -25.70 -30.74 -4.82
N THR A 183 -25.00 -31.21 -3.77
CA THR A 183 -23.62 -30.83 -3.50
C THR A 183 -22.69 -31.21 -4.66
N PRO A 184 -22.00 -30.24 -5.30
CA PRO A 184 -21.08 -30.53 -6.39
C PRO A 184 -19.87 -31.31 -5.89
N THR A 185 -19.32 -32.16 -6.76
CA THR A 185 -18.13 -32.99 -6.53
C THR A 185 -17.04 -32.67 -7.54
N GLY A 186 -15.76 -32.91 -7.21
CA GLY A 186 -14.63 -32.63 -8.11
C GLY A 186 -14.22 -31.15 -8.16
N MET A 187 -14.61 -30.40 -7.14
CA MET A 187 -14.28 -28.99 -6.95
C MET A 187 -12.83 -28.79 -6.51
N ILE A 188 -12.26 -27.64 -6.84
CA ILE A 188 -10.97 -27.16 -6.32
C ILE A 188 -11.18 -25.88 -5.52
N ALA A 189 -10.21 -25.53 -4.68
CA ALA A 189 -10.27 -24.31 -3.89
C ALA A 189 -10.54 -23.09 -4.80
N GLY A 190 -11.60 -22.35 -4.52
CA GLY A 190 -12.02 -21.19 -5.33
C GLY A 190 -13.33 -21.35 -6.09
N ASP A 191 -13.74 -22.59 -6.43
CA ASP A 191 -15.01 -22.82 -7.13
C ASP A 191 -16.20 -22.31 -6.31
N THR A 192 -17.26 -21.89 -7.01
CA THR A 192 -18.47 -21.35 -6.37
C THR A 192 -19.68 -22.20 -6.70
N TRP A 193 -20.65 -22.24 -5.79
CA TRP A 193 -21.85 -23.03 -5.90
C TRP A 193 -23.06 -22.22 -5.46
N TYR A 194 -24.03 -22.09 -6.35
CA TYR A 194 -25.34 -21.56 -6.04
C TYR A 194 -26.37 -22.69 -5.92
N LYS A 195 -27.06 -22.73 -4.77
CA LYS A 195 -28.18 -23.64 -4.49
C LYS A 195 -29.52 -22.97 -4.81
N PRO A 196 -30.22 -23.34 -5.89
CA PRO A 196 -31.45 -22.67 -6.29
C PRO A 196 -32.58 -22.76 -5.26
N SER A 197 -32.72 -23.87 -4.53
CA SER A 197 -33.76 -24.07 -3.52
C SER A 197 -33.57 -23.18 -2.30
N THR A 198 -32.35 -23.08 -1.78
CA THR A 198 -32.05 -22.31 -0.56
C THR A 198 -31.51 -20.92 -0.84
N LYS A 199 -31.29 -20.58 -2.12
CA LYS A 199 -30.71 -19.31 -2.57
C LYS A 199 -29.34 -19.02 -1.93
N GLN A 200 -28.59 -20.07 -1.59
CA GLN A 200 -27.29 -19.96 -0.93
C GLN A 200 -26.13 -19.97 -1.93
N TRP A 201 -25.20 -19.05 -1.76
CA TRP A 201 -23.90 -19.04 -2.44
C TRP A 201 -22.82 -19.59 -1.51
N GLN A 202 -22.07 -20.57 -2.00
CA GLN A 202 -20.95 -21.19 -1.30
C GLN A 202 -19.69 -21.15 -2.17
N ARG A 203 -18.52 -21.17 -1.53
CA ARG A 203 -17.20 -21.27 -2.13
C ARG A 203 -16.46 -22.45 -1.53
N TYR A 204 -15.81 -23.25 -2.36
CA TYR A 204 -14.99 -24.35 -1.87
C TYR A 204 -13.62 -23.84 -1.42
N ASP A 205 -13.20 -24.14 -0.20
CA ASP A 205 -11.93 -23.66 0.38
C ASP A 205 -10.74 -24.61 0.16
N GLY A 206 -10.99 -25.76 -0.47
CA GLY A 206 -10.02 -26.85 -0.64
C GLY A 206 -10.36 -28.09 0.20
N SER A 207 -11.15 -27.93 1.25
CA SER A 207 -11.57 -28.99 2.17
C SER A 207 -13.09 -29.14 2.30
N GLY A 208 -13.84 -28.05 2.08
CA GLY A 208 -15.30 -28.03 2.21
C GLY A 208 -15.95 -26.82 1.55
N TRP A 209 -17.28 -26.86 1.45
CA TRP A 209 -18.08 -25.72 0.97
C TRP A 209 -18.36 -24.76 2.12
N ALA A 210 -17.79 -23.55 2.04
CA ALA A 210 -18.03 -22.46 2.96
C ALA A 210 -19.01 -21.43 2.36
N PRO A 211 -19.91 -20.79 3.12
CA PRO A 211 -20.76 -19.72 2.62
C PRO A 211 -19.93 -18.55 2.07
N LEU A 212 -20.22 -18.08 0.85
CA LEU A 212 -19.51 -16.94 0.24
C LEU A 212 -20.02 -15.61 0.82
N LEU A 213 -21.32 -15.53 1.10
CA LEU A 213 -21.93 -14.50 1.90
C LEU A 213 -22.11 -15.13 3.29
N GLY A 214 -21.23 -14.77 4.23
CA GLY A 214 -21.40 -15.12 5.63
C GLY A 214 -22.71 -14.56 6.19
N ALA A 215 -23.03 -14.88 7.43
CA ALA A 215 -24.11 -14.20 8.16
C ALA A 215 -24.00 -12.68 7.93
N ILE A 216 -25.11 -12.05 7.56
CA ILE A 216 -25.27 -10.62 7.21
C ILE A 216 -25.07 -9.74 8.47
N ALA A 217 -23.98 -9.95 9.18
CA ALA A 217 -23.59 -9.23 10.38
C ALA A 217 -22.39 -8.31 10.10
N SER A 218 -21.78 -8.37 8.91
CA SER A 218 -20.62 -7.57 8.52
C SER A 218 -20.93 -6.41 7.56
N PHE A 219 -22.21 -6.17 7.24
CA PHE A 219 -22.62 -5.00 6.46
C PHE A 219 -23.38 -4.07 7.40
N ASP A 220 -22.77 -2.95 7.76
CA ASP A 220 -23.33 -1.95 8.68
C ASP A 220 -24.65 -1.32 8.18
N ALA A 221 -25.10 -1.64 6.95
CA ALA A 221 -26.45 -1.32 6.47
C ALA A 221 -26.93 -2.29 5.38
N LEU A 222 -28.20 -2.70 5.47
CA LEU A 222 -28.98 -3.31 4.39
C LEU A 222 -29.74 -2.19 3.65
N ASN A 223 -29.49 -2.00 2.35
CA ASN A 223 -30.20 -1.00 1.55
C ASN A 223 -31.35 -1.61 0.70
N ALA A 224 -32.25 -0.76 0.19
CA ALA A 224 -33.44 -1.18 -0.57
C ALA A 224 -33.13 -1.96 -1.86
N THR A 225 -31.93 -1.83 -2.43
CA THR A 225 -31.51 -2.60 -3.62
C THR A 225 -31.34 -4.09 -3.31
N TYR A 226 -31.06 -4.43 -2.04
CA TYR A 226 -30.82 -5.81 -1.61
C TYR A 226 -32.06 -6.48 -0.99
N ILE A 227 -33.13 -5.72 -0.71
CA ILE A 227 -34.39 -6.24 -0.18
C ILE A 227 -35.39 -6.37 -1.34
N VAL A 228 -35.33 -7.51 -2.02
CA VAL A 228 -36.16 -7.78 -3.21
C VAL A 228 -37.56 -8.31 -2.86
N ALA A 229 -37.79 -8.65 -1.58
CA ALA A 229 -39.07 -9.14 -1.07
C ALA A 229 -39.83 -8.03 -0.33
N GLY A 230 -41.16 -8.02 -0.44
CA GLY A 230 -42.02 -7.02 0.20
C GLY A 230 -42.13 -7.12 1.73
N THR A 231 -41.37 -7.99 2.39
CA THR A 231 -41.39 -8.18 3.85
C THR A 231 -40.03 -8.61 4.36
N ILE A 232 -39.59 -8.03 5.48
CA ILE A 232 -38.41 -8.44 6.24
C ILE A 232 -38.88 -9.16 7.51
N ILE A 233 -38.57 -10.45 7.64
CA ILE A 233 -38.86 -11.22 8.85
C ILE A 233 -37.58 -11.29 9.68
N ALA A 234 -37.51 -10.53 10.78
CA ALA A 234 -36.35 -10.52 11.67
C ALA A 234 -36.80 -10.69 13.14
N SER A 235 -36.13 -11.58 13.87
CA SER A 235 -36.39 -11.81 15.30
C SER A 235 -35.77 -10.75 16.21
N LYS A 236 -34.86 -9.92 15.68
CA LYS A 236 -34.23 -8.78 16.34
C LYS A 236 -33.92 -7.73 15.28
N PHE A 237 -34.77 -6.70 15.18
CA PHE A 237 -34.60 -5.60 14.24
C PHE A 237 -34.32 -4.32 15.03
N GLN A 238 -33.16 -3.71 14.81
CA GLN A 238 -32.74 -2.45 15.44
C GLN A 238 -32.61 -1.38 14.35
N LEU A 239 -33.19 -0.20 14.61
CA LEU A 239 -33.22 0.93 13.68
C LEU A 239 -32.51 2.10 14.34
N ASP A 240 -31.34 2.48 13.82
CA ASP A 240 -30.47 3.48 14.46
C ASP A 240 -30.78 4.94 14.04
N ASN A 241 -31.71 5.18 13.09
CA ASN A 241 -32.16 6.52 12.70
C ASN A 241 -33.63 6.55 12.26
N GLY A 242 -34.33 7.63 12.62
CA GLY A 242 -35.79 7.81 12.58
C GLY A 242 -36.55 7.17 11.41
N VAL A 243 -37.61 6.45 11.76
CA VAL A 243 -38.52 5.79 10.82
C VAL A 243 -39.51 6.80 10.25
N ASP A 244 -39.71 6.79 8.93
CA ASP A 244 -40.88 7.42 8.30
C ASP A 244 -42.11 6.53 8.55
N LEU A 245 -43.04 7.00 9.39
CA LEU A 245 -44.11 6.22 10.01
C LEU A 245 -45.42 6.17 9.20
N ALA A 246 -45.45 6.70 7.98
CA ALA A 246 -46.69 6.80 7.20
C ALA A 246 -47.37 5.45 6.89
N SER A 247 -46.67 4.32 7.04
CA SER A 247 -47.14 2.98 6.69
C SER A 247 -47.22 1.98 7.86
N ILE A 248 -46.96 2.39 9.11
CA ILE A 248 -46.99 1.48 10.26
C ILE A 248 -48.39 1.41 10.88
N VAL A 249 -48.98 0.21 10.89
CA VAL A 249 -50.26 -0.08 11.54
C VAL A 249 -50.11 0.03 13.07
N PRO A 250 -51.00 0.74 13.79
CA PRO A 250 -50.94 0.85 15.24
C PRO A 250 -50.91 -0.52 15.93
N GLY A 251 -49.91 -0.76 16.80
CA GLY A 251 -49.82 -1.97 17.64
C GLY A 251 -48.52 -2.78 17.58
N GLN A 252 -47.53 -2.41 16.75
CA GLN A 252 -46.33 -3.24 16.51
C GLN A 252 -44.97 -2.65 16.94
N LEU A 253 -44.87 -1.56 17.71
CA LEU A 253 -43.58 -1.02 18.15
C LEU A 253 -43.44 -0.85 19.67
N ASN A 254 -42.30 -1.33 20.20
CA ASN A 254 -41.91 -1.33 21.60
C ASN A 254 -40.51 -0.68 21.74
N THR A 255 -40.47 0.48 22.42
CA THR A 255 -39.32 1.26 22.96
C THR A 255 -38.74 2.45 22.17
N ALA A 256 -38.58 3.55 22.92
CA ALA A 256 -38.06 4.88 22.61
C ALA A 256 -38.86 5.74 21.59
N PHE A 257 -40.08 6.09 21.98
CA PHE A 257 -40.86 7.16 21.35
C PHE A 257 -41.50 7.99 22.45
N THR A 258 -41.63 9.32 22.27
CA THR A 258 -42.42 10.18 23.19
C THR A 258 -43.85 9.66 23.21
N ALA A 259 -44.13 8.70 24.10
CA ALA A 259 -45.44 8.11 24.24
C ALA A 259 -46.32 9.13 24.95
N THR A 260 -46.91 10.04 24.18
CA THR A 260 -47.97 10.91 24.67
C THR A 260 -49.21 10.02 24.84
N GLN A 261 -49.36 9.44 26.03
CA GLN A 261 -50.65 8.85 26.38
C GLN A 261 -51.56 9.99 26.85
N GLY A 262 -52.62 10.22 26.08
CA GLY A 262 -53.70 11.12 26.42
C GLY A 262 -54.98 10.32 26.62
N ALA A 263 -55.79 10.71 27.60
CA ALA A 263 -57.19 10.32 27.64
C ALA A 263 -58.04 11.57 27.77
N ASP A 264 -59.12 11.62 26.99
CA ASP A 264 -60.12 12.65 27.15
C ASP A 264 -61.22 12.16 28.11
N ILE A 265 -61.77 13.08 28.89
CA ILE A 265 -63.09 12.91 29.47
C ILE A 265 -64.06 13.01 28.30
N ASN A 266 -64.63 11.88 27.88
CA ASN A 266 -65.67 11.88 26.85
C ASN A 266 -66.85 12.80 27.27
N LEU A 267 -67.27 13.65 26.32
CA LEU A 267 -68.34 14.66 26.42
C LEU A 267 -69.73 14.04 26.76
N PRO A 268 -70.75 14.84 27.13
CA PRO A 268 -70.87 15.63 28.35
C PRO A 268 -71.42 14.79 29.52
N VAL A 269 -70.82 14.89 30.71
CA VAL A 269 -71.33 14.22 31.92
C VAL A 269 -72.02 15.24 32.81
N THR A 270 -73.32 15.04 33.00
CA THR A 270 -74.12 15.82 33.96
C THR A 270 -74.04 15.16 35.33
N LEU A 271 -73.50 15.89 36.30
CA LEU A 271 -73.50 15.48 37.69
C LEU A 271 -74.77 16.02 38.37
N ASN A 272 -75.42 15.15 39.14
CA ASN A 272 -76.58 15.50 39.96
C ASN A 272 -76.48 14.85 41.35
N ALA A 273 -75.95 15.59 42.32
CA ALA A 273 -76.00 15.20 43.72
C ALA A 273 -77.41 15.46 44.27
N PRO A 274 -78.13 14.43 44.79
CA PRO A 274 -79.47 14.64 45.32
C PRO A 274 -79.46 15.60 46.52
N ASN A 275 -80.41 16.54 46.52
CA ASN A 275 -80.56 17.51 47.59
C ASN A 275 -81.06 16.81 48.87
N THR A 276 -80.13 16.36 49.70
CA THR A 276 -80.42 15.79 51.01
C THR A 276 -79.96 16.80 52.05
N SER A 277 -80.91 17.51 52.65
CA SER A 277 -80.66 18.49 53.72
C SER A 277 -80.28 17.77 55.01
N GLY A 278 -79.02 17.32 55.09
CA GLY A 278 -78.39 16.91 56.34
C GLY A 278 -77.86 18.14 57.10
N PRO A 279 -77.92 18.18 58.45
CA PRO A 279 -77.52 19.34 59.27
C PRO A 279 -76.10 19.85 59.02
N ASN A 280 -75.24 19.02 58.45
CA ASN A 280 -73.82 19.30 58.25
C ASN A 280 -73.39 19.37 56.77
N GLY A 281 -74.31 19.26 55.81
CA GLY A 281 -73.97 19.27 54.38
C GLY A 281 -73.39 17.95 53.83
N ASP A 282 -73.52 16.84 54.59
CA ASP A 282 -72.98 15.51 54.24
C ASP A 282 -73.85 14.71 53.26
N GLY A 283 -74.55 15.37 52.34
CA GLY A 283 -75.43 14.70 51.37
C GLY A 283 -74.68 13.83 50.36
N THR A 284 -75.38 12.84 49.78
CA THR A 284 -74.82 11.91 48.78
C THR A 284 -74.16 12.67 47.63
N GLN A 285 -72.86 12.46 47.44
CA GLN A 285 -72.08 13.13 46.39
C GLN A 285 -72.28 12.46 45.03
N ALA A 286 -72.41 13.26 43.98
CA ALA A 286 -72.29 12.75 42.61
C ALA A 286 -70.83 12.83 42.18
N ILE A 287 -70.27 11.69 41.78
CA ILE A 287 -68.86 11.56 41.43
C ILE A 287 -68.75 11.00 40.02
N VAL A 288 -67.91 11.63 39.19
CA VAL A 288 -67.45 11.06 37.93
C VAL A 288 -65.95 11.09 37.86
N THR A 289 -65.36 10.06 37.28
CA THR A 289 -63.93 10.00 36.99
C THR A 289 -63.67 9.93 35.50
N SER A 290 -62.59 10.55 35.05
CA SER A 290 -62.07 10.31 33.70
C SER A 290 -61.64 8.85 33.54
N PRO A 291 -61.57 8.34 32.30
CA PRO A 291 -60.77 7.18 32.00
C PRO A 291 -59.35 7.38 32.56
N PRO A 292 -58.77 6.39 33.25
CA PRO A 292 -57.43 6.50 33.79
C PRO A 292 -56.37 6.40 32.70
N VAL A 293 -55.28 7.16 32.82
CA VAL A 293 -54.09 7.06 31.98
C VAL A 293 -52.95 6.45 32.78
N SER A 294 -52.37 5.35 32.30
CA SER A 294 -51.29 4.65 33.00
C SER A 294 -49.96 4.78 32.27
N ILE A 295 -48.89 5.02 33.02
CA ILE A 295 -47.52 5.05 32.53
C ILE A 295 -46.62 4.31 33.51
N ASN A 296 -45.66 3.53 33.02
CA ASN A 296 -44.62 3.00 33.90
C ASN A 296 -43.64 4.12 34.26
N SER A 297 -43.28 4.26 35.53
CA SER A 297 -42.27 5.21 36.00
C SER A 297 -40.87 4.64 35.89
N ASP A 298 -39.93 5.55 35.70
CA ASP A 298 -38.50 5.40 35.87
C ASP A 298 -38.06 6.37 36.99
N ASN A 299 -36.78 6.73 37.04
CA ASN A 299 -36.27 7.69 38.03
C ASN A 299 -36.50 9.15 37.61
N ASP A 300 -37.06 9.40 36.42
CA ASP A 300 -37.21 10.74 35.86
C ASP A 300 -38.58 11.33 36.16
N ALA A 301 -38.67 12.66 36.21
CA ALA A 301 -39.92 13.35 36.49
C ALA A 301 -40.99 13.08 35.42
N ILE A 302 -42.23 12.86 35.87
CA ILE A 302 -43.40 12.67 35.00
C ILE A 302 -44.26 13.92 35.00
N PHE A 303 -44.53 14.47 33.82
CA PHE A 303 -45.34 15.67 33.67
C PHE A 303 -46.75 15.31 33.20
N VAL A 304 -47.74 15.71 33.99
CA VAL A 304 -49.16 15.51 33.72
C VAL A 304 -49.79 16.86 33.46
N SER A 305 -50.57 17.00 32.40
CA SER A 305 -51.23 18.26 32.04
C SER A 305 -52.54 18.04 31.33
N GLY A 306 -53.41 19.03 31.29
CA GLY A 306 -54.66 18.94 30.58
C GLY A 306 -55.57 20.14 30.83
N SER A 307 -56.82 19.99 30.42
CA SER A 307 -57.86 20.99 30.64
C SER A 307 -59.20 20.34 30.93
N VAL A 308 -60.09 21.04 31.63
CA VAL A 308 -61.48 20.61 31.85
C VAL A 308 -62.41 21.79 31.65
N THR A 309 -63.42 21.61 30.81
CA THR A 309 -64.46 22.60 30.58
C THR A 309 -65.72 22.22 31.32
N VAL A 310 -66.19 23.20 32.09
CA VAL A 310 -67.33 23.07 32.99
C VAL A 310 -68.37 24.09 32.58
N THR A 311 -69.63 23.65 32.48
CA THR A 311 -70.78 24.53 32.36
C THR A 311 -71.70 24.29 33.54
N ALA A 312 -71.74 25.26 34.46
CA ALA A 312 -72.47 25.18 35.71
C ALA A 312 -73.37 26.40 35.88
N PRO A 313 -74.64 26.24 36.30
CA PRO A 313 -75.45 27.39 36.63
C PRO A 313 -75.31 27.81 38.12
N THR A 314 -75.25 26.91 39.13
CA THR A 314 -75.26 27.36 40.56
C THR A 314 -74.77 26.37 41.67
N ASN A 315 -73.96 25.32 41.40
CA ASN A 315 -73.63 24.28 42.42
C ASN A 315 -72.19 24.25 42.97
N ARG A 316 -72.03 23.70 44.18
CA ARG A 316 -70.73 23.44 44.85
C ARG A 316 -70.11 22.13 44.33
N GLY A 317 -68.80 22.14 44.10
CA GLY A 317 -68.07 20.95 43.66
C GLY A 317 -66.57 21.18 43.64
N GLN A 318 -65.83 20.12 43.35
CA GLN A 318 -64.39 20.19 43.12
C GLN A 318 -63.98 19.26 41.98
N ILE A 319 -62.90 19.62 41.30
CA ILE A 319 -62.24 18.76 40.32
C ILE A 319 -60.81 18.54 40.79
N MET A 320 -60.44 17.28 41.01
CA MET A 320 -59.11 16.89 41.48
C MET A 320 -58.38 16.09 40.39
N LEU A 321 -57.10 16.35 40.19
CA LEU A 321 -56.20 15.39 39.57
C LEU A 321 -55.76 14.38 40.63
N GLN A 322 -55.94 13.09 40.37
CA GLN A 322 -55.55 12.02 41.28
C GLN A 322 -54.50 11.10 40.65
N LYS A 323 -53.68 10.48 41.51
CA LYS A 323 -52.71 9.43 41.16
C LYS A 323 -52.96 8.16 41.97
N SER A 324 -52.79 7.01 41.34
CA SER A 324 -52.63 5.69 41.96
C SER A 324 -51.28 5.12 41.53
N THR A 325 -50.61 4.42 42.44
CA THR A 325 -49.31 3.77 42.18
C THR A 325 -49.48 2.26 42.35
N ASN A 326 -49.10 1.50 41.33
CA ASN A 326 -49.19 0.03 41.28
C ASN A 326 -50.60 -0.50 41.61
N GLY A 327 -51.65 0.23 41.22
CA GLY A 327 -53.03 -0.13 41.52
C GLY A 327 -53.47 0.08 42.98
N GLY A 328 -52.67 0.79 43.79
CA GLY A 328 -53.02 1.18 45.16
C GLY A 328 -54.11 2.26 45.25
N GLY A 329 -54.33 2.78 46.46
CA GLY A 329 -55.32 3.84 46.71
C GLY A 329 -55.07 5.13 45.91
N TRP A 330 -56.14 5.86 45.60
CA TRP A 330 -56.08 7.13 44.88
C TRP A 330 -55.72 8.27 45.82
N VAL A 331 -54.68 9.04 45.46
CA VAL A 331 -54.21 10.22 46.18
C VAL A 331 -54.50 11.46 45.35
N ASN A 332 -55.01 12.52 45.99
CA ASN A 332 -55.22 13.82 45.36
C ASN A 332 -53.86 14.52 45.15
N LEU A 333 -53.56 14.92 43.91
CA LEU A 333 -52.32 15.64 43.57
C LEU A 333 -52.52 17.15 43.61
N ILE A 334 -53.46 17.65 42.81
CA ILE A 334 -53.80 19.07 42.73
C ILE A 334 -55.31 19.24 42.56
N GLU A 335 -55.82 20.35 43.06
CA GLU A 335 -57.15 20.82 42.69
C GLU A 335 -57.08 21.58 41.37
N VAL A 336 -57.95 21.22 40.43
CA VAL A 336 -58.05 21.79 39.09
C VAL A 336 -59.04 22.96 39.05
N SER A 337 -60.06 22.94 39.90
CA SER A 337 -61.02 24.05 40.09
C SER A 337 -60.54 25.01 41.20
N PRO A 338 -60.75 26.34 41.10
CA PRO A 338 -60.39 27.26 42.17
C PRO A 338 -61.39 27.21 43.34
N THR A 339 -60.92 26.95 44.56
CA THR A 339 -61.72 26.71 45.78
C THR A 339 -62.17 27.97 46.55
N THR A 340 -61.89 29.18 46.05
CA THR A 340 -62.24 30.41 46.80
C THR A 340 -63.72 30.76 46.76
N SER A 341 -64.47 30.17 45.82
CA SER A 341 -65.91 30.29 45.75
C SER A 341 -66.53 28.96 46.12
N GLN A 342 -67.54 28.95 46.99
CA GLN A 342 -68.31 27.75 47.27
C GLN A 342 -68.86 27.09 45.99
N LEU A 343 -68.88 27.80 44.85
CA LEU A 343 -69.37 27.40 43.52
C LEU A 343 -68.22 27.17 42.54
N VAL A 344 -68.36 26.21 41.62
CA VAL A 344 -67.44 26.05 40.47
C VAL A 344 -67.95 26.91 39.29
N PRO A 345 -67.24 27.97 38.88
CA PRO A 345 -67.69 28.82 37.76
C PRO A 345 -67.77 28.09 36.42
N ASN A 346 -68.54 28.66 35.48
CA ASN A 346 -68.49 28.25 34.08
C ASN A 346 -67.13 28.65 33.48
N GLY A 347 -66.46 27.72 32.82
CA GLY A 347 -65.17 28.00 32.20
C GLY A 347 -64.33 26.75 31.94
N THR A 348 -63.16 26.98 31.32
CA THR A 348 -62.14 25.95 31.08
C THR A 348 -60.98 26.13 32.05
N TYR A 349 -60.66 25.08 32.78
CA TYR A 349 -59.59 25.01 33.76
C TYR A 349 -58.43 24.21 33.20
N ASN A 350 -57.30 24.86 32.98
CA ASN A 350 -56.05 24.19 32.59
C ASN A 350 -55.26 23.80 33.83
N TYR A 351 -54.60 22.65 33.80
CA TYR A 351 -53.78 22.18 34.90
C TYR A 351 -52.50 21.52 34.40
N SER A 352 -51.47 21.56 35.24
CA SER A 352 -50.21 20.86 35.04
C SER A 352 -49.62 20.47 36.39
N TYR A 353 -49.04 19.28 36.48
CA TYR A 353 -48.40 18.75 37.66
C TYR A 353 -47.15 17.97 37.25
N GLU A 354 -46.06 18.19 37.98
CA GLU A 354 -44.83 17.43 37.86
C GLU A 354 -44.76 16.44 39.02
N ASP A 355 -44.81 15.15 38.71
CA ASP A 355 -44.63 14.09 39.68
C ASP A 355 -43.15 13.69 39.71
N VAL A 356 -42.47 14.12 40.77
CA VAL A 356 -41.06 13.78 41.06
C VAL A 356 -40.91 12.72 42.15
N SER A 357 -42.04 12.30 42.75
CA SER A 357 -42.06 11.46 43.95
C SER A 357 -42.64 10.07 43.64
N HIS A 358 -41.85 9.28 42.92
CA HIS A 358 -42.20 7.91 42.57
C HIS A 358 -40.95 7.02 42.44
N SER A 359 -41.10 5.73 42.70
CA SER A 359 -40.01 4.75 42.50
C SER A 359 -39.99 4.29 41.05
N ALA A 360 -38.80 4.13 40.47
CA ALA A 360 -38.64 3.49 39.17
C ALA A 360 -39.25 2.07 39.15
N GLY A 361 -39.81 1.69 38.01
CA GLY A 361 -40.45 0.39 37.80
C GLY A 361 -41.88 0.28 38.32
N SER A 362 -42.48 1.37 38.83
CA SER A 362 -43.90 1.37 39.23
C SER A 362 -44.81 1.69 38.05
N THR A 363 -46.06 1.27 38.09
CA THR A 363 -47.10 1.79 37.19
C THR A 363 -47.81 2.94 37.89
N LEU A 364 -47.72 4.14 37.33
CA LEU A 364 -48.45 5.32 37.78
C LEU A 364 -49.69 5.49 36.92
N THR A 365 -50.83 5.64 37.57
CA THR A 365 -52.11 5.83 36.91
C THR A 365 -52.73 7.13 37.37
N PHE A 366 -53.12 7.98 36.41
CA PHE A 366 -53.68 9.29 36.67
C PHE A 366 -55.12 9.38 36.17
N ARG A 367 -55.95 10.13 36.88
CA ARG A 367 -57.32 10.44 36.44
C ARG A 367 -57.77 11.78 36.98
N LEU A 368 -58.79 12.35 36.35
CA LEU A 368 -59.57 13.43 36.93
C LEU A 368 -60.74 12.86 37.72
N LEU A 369 -61.03 13.47 38.87
CA LEU A 369 -62.18 13.19 39.72
C LEU A 369 -62.98 14.48 39.83
N ALA A 370 -64.19 14.50 39.31
CA ALA A 370 -65.12 15.60 39.54
C ALA A 370 -66.19 15.15 40.55
N GLN A 371 -66.38 15.95 41.59
CA GLN A 371 -67.31 15.69 42.67
C GLN A 371 -68.24 16.87 42.83
N GLN A 372 -69.54 16.60 42.86
CA GLN A 372 -70.55 17.58 43.23
C GLN A 372 -70.96 17.35 44.67
N PHE A 373 -70.95 18.42 45.46
CA PHE A 373 -71.44 18.40 46.84
C PHE A 373 -72.93 18.75 46.87
N ALA A 374 -73.64 18.25 47.89
CA ALA A 374 -75.02 18.66 48.13
C ALA A 374 -75.10 20.16 48.43
N ALA A 375 -76.22 20.78 48.06
CA ALA A 375 -76.46 22.19 48.34
C ALA A 375 -76.48 22.44 49.86
N GLN A 376 -75.72 23.43 50.33
CA GLN A 376 -75.82 23.90 51.71
C GLN A 376 -77.06 24.79 51.80
N GLY A 377 -78.07 24.39 52.56
CA GLY A 377 -79.36 25.08 52.58
C GLY A 377 -79.21 26.54 53.01
N THR A 378 -79.44 27.48 52.08
CA THR A 378 -79.71 28.90 52.39
C THR A 378 -81.17 29.14 52.77
N GLY A 379 -81.95 28.08 52.97
CA GLY A 379 -83.34 28.17 53.42
C GLY A 379 -84.37 28.49 52.32
N ASP A 380 -83.98 28.48 51.05
CA ASP A 380 -84.85 28.83 49.91
C ASP A 380 -85.42 27.62 49.16
N GLY A 381 -85.19 26.39 49.65
CA GLY A 381 -85.82 25.16 49.13
C GLY A 381 -85.59 24.87 47.65
N SER A 382 -84.71 25.63 46.98
CA SER A 382 -84.49 25.55 45.54
C SER A 382 -83.32 24.62 45.27
N ALA A 383 -83.57 23.49 44.61
CA ALA A 383 -82.50 22.56 44.23
C ALA A 383 -81.48 23.28 43.33
N GLY A 384 -80.22 23.32 43.75
CA GLY A 384 -79.14 23.80 42.89
C GLY A 384 -79.11 22.98 41.59
N THR A 385 -78.94 23.66 40.46
CA THR A 385 -79.05 23.05 39.13
C THR A 385 -77.81 22.21 38.77
N ASN A 386 -78.02 21.09 38.08
CA ASN A 386 -76.95 20.19 37.65
C ASN A 386 -75.85 20.96 36.89
N TRP A 387 -74.59 20.65 37.19
CA TRP A 387 -73.46 21.14 36.41
C TRP A 387 -72.95 20.03 35.49
N THR A 388 -72.50 20.42 34.30
CA THR A 388 -72.14 19.50 33.23
C THR A 388 -70.69 19.70 32.86
N ILE A 389 -69.93 18.61 32.82
CA ILE A 389 -68.58 18.60 32.25
C ILE A 389 -68.75 18.42 30.76
N THR A 390 -68.43 19.46 30.00
CA THR A 390 -68.61 19.49 28.56
C THR A 390 -67.37 19.03 27.81
N GLY A 391 -66.26 18.79 28.50
CA GLY A 391 -65.07 18.12 27.97
C GLY A 391 -63.90 18.19 28.93
N GLY A 392 -62.94 17.29 28.76
CA GLY A 392 -61.70 17.37 29.51
C GLY A 392 -60.62 16.47 28.91
N SER A 393 -59.37 16.71 29.28
CA SER A 393 -58.23 15.94 28.81
C SER A 393 -57.22 15.75 29.94
N ILE A 394 -56.55 14.61 29.91
CA ILE A 394 -55.33 14.34 30.66
C ILE A 394 -54.27 13.85 29.69
N ARG A 395 -53.08 14.44 29.77
CA ARG A 395 -51.92 14.11 28.94
C ARG A 395 -50.72 13.89 29.85
N VAL A 396 -50.14 12.71 29.75
CA VAL A 396 -48.96 12.32 30.52
C VAL A 396 -47.75 12.26 29.59
N ARG A 397 -46.66 12.90 29.99
CA ARG A 397 -45.40 12.96 29.23
C ARG A 397 -44.22 12.66 30.15
N ARG A 398 -43.17 12.10 29.56
CA ARG A 398 -41.85 11.96 30.20
C ARG A 398 -40.91 13.01 29.62
N PHE A 399 -40.06 13.59 30.46
CA PHE A 399 -38.88 14.31 29.99
C PHE A 399 -37.65 13.60 30.54
N PHE A 400 -36.80 13.10 29.64
CA PHE A 400 -35.46 12.68 30.02
C PHE A 400 -34.67 13.96 30.33
N SER A 401 -34.29 14.18 31.59
CA SER A 401 -33.20 15.12 31.87
C SER A 401 -31.93 14.52 31.28
N LYS A 402 -31.22 15.29 30.46
CA LYS A 402 -29.92 14.85 29.92
C LYS A 402 -28.92 14.51 31.03
#